data_AF-A0A1Q6ELA4-F1
#
_entry.id   AF-A0A1Q6ELA4-F1
#
_cell.length_a   1.000
_cell.length_b   1.000
_cell.length_c   1.000
_cell.angle_alpha   90.00
_cell.angle_beta   90.00
_cell.angle_gamma   90.00
#
_symmetry.space_group_name_H-M   'P 1'
#
loop_
_entity.id
_entity.type
_entity.pdbx_description
1 polymer ?
#
loop_
_entity_poly.entity_id
_entity_poly.type
_entity_poly.pdbx_seq_one_letter_code
_entity_poly.pdbx_strand_id
1 'polypeptide(L)'
;MNEQLTRSDIRTMARKAADYITFNCDGVSEGFEITHKGYTIFVDYSARLCNDEMSEFTEVPAVWDRAGRECPEIAEALQLMLN
;
A
#
# COMPACT_ATOMS: atom_id res chain seq x y z
N MET A 1 -25.15 -5.60 -5.55
CA MET A 1 -23.84 -6.20 -5.94
C MET A 1 -22.84 -5.76 -4.90
N ASN A 2 -22.26 -6.68 -4.12
CA ASN A 2 -21.07 -6.40 -3.33
C ASN A 2 -19.88 -6.64 -4.26
N GLU A 3 -19.46 -5.59 -4.97
CA GLU A 3 -18.24 -5.63 -5.78
C GLU A 3 -17.04 -5.71 -4.83
N GLN A 4 -16.66 -6.94 -4.46
CA GLN A 4 -15.40 -7.20 -3.77
C GLN A 4 -14.24 -6.85 -4.72
N LEU A 5 -13.15 -6.35 -4.16
CA LEU A 5 -11.92 -6.14 -4.91
C LEU A 5 -11.48 -7.45 -5.57
N THR A 6 -11.25 -7.40 -6.88
CA THR A 6 -10.65 -8.53 -7.58
C THR A 6 -9.14 -8.54 -7.37
N ARG A 7 -8.49 -9.69 -7.59
CA ARG A 7 -7.01 -9.78 -7.58
C ARG A 7 -6.35 -8.77 -8.52
N SER A 8 -6.99 -8.49 -9.66
CA SER A 8 -6.53 -7.49 -10.62
C SER A 8 -6.59 -6.07 -10.05
N ASP A 9 -7.63 -5.75 -9.27
CA ASP A 9 -7.72 -4.46 -8.59
C ASP A 9 -6.64 -4.32 -7.52
N ILE A 10 -6.44 -5.35 -6.69
CA ILE A 10 -5.37 -5.39 -5.67
C ILE A 10 -4.01 -5.14 -6.31
N ARG A 11 -3.72 -5.85 -7.42
CA ARG A 11 -2.47 -5.65 -8.17
C ARG A 11 -2.34 -4.25 -8.76
N THR A 12 -3.44 -3.66 -9.21
CA THR A 12 -3.45 -2.28 -9.72
C THR A 12 -3.13 -1.29 -8.60
N MET A 13 -3.67 -1.52 -7.39
CA MET A 13 -3.41 -0.68 -6.23
C MET A 13 -1.96 -0.80 -5.74
N ALA A 14 -1.44 -2.02 -5.61
CA ALA A 14 -0.02 -2.24 -5.26
C ALA A 14 0.91 -1.53 -6.25
N ARG A 15 0.60 -1.60 -7.54
CA ARG A 15 1.39 -0.90 -8.56
C ARG A 15 1.34 0.62 -8.41
N LYS A 16 0.15 1.18 -8.17
CA LYS A 16 0.01 2.62 -7.88
C LYS A 16 0.83 3.05 -6.66
N ALA A 17 0.84 2.25 -5.60
CA ALA A 17 1.63 2.52 -4.40
C ALA A 17 3.14 2.48 -4.71
N ALA A 18 3.62 1.44 -5.39
CA ALA A 18 5.02 1.33 -5.79
C ALA A 18 5.47 2.47 -6.73
N ASP A 19 4.63 2.83 -7.71
CA ASP A 19 4.88 3.97 -8.59
C ASP A 19 4.94 5.27 -7.76
N TYR A 20 3.99 5.50 -6.85
CA TYR A 20 4.00 6.69 -6.00
C TYR A 20 5.26 6.77 -5.14
N ILE A 21 5.69 5.67 -4.52
CA ILE A 21 6.93 5.60 -3.76
C ILE A 21 8.12 5.99 -4.64
N THR A 22 8.23 5.37 -5.81
CA THR A 22 9.34 5.59 -6.74
C THR A 22 9.41 7.03 -7.26
N PHE A 23 8.26 7.64 -7.54
CA PHE A 23 8.21 8.99 -8.12
C PHE A 23 8.20 10.11 -7.09
N ASN A 24 7.74 9.84 -5.87
CA ASN A 24 7.39 10.88 -4.90
C ASN A 24 8.16 10.77 -3.58
N CYS A 25 8.52 9.56 -3.13
CA CYS A 25 9.18 9.39 -1.84
C CYS A 25 10.69 9.63 -1.89
N ASP A 26 11.40 9.41 -3.01
CA ASP A 26 12.85 9.72 -3.20
C ASP A 26 13.76 9.39 -1.97
N GLY A 27 13.51 8.26 -1.30
CA GLY A 27 14.26 7.87 -0.09
C GLY A 27 13.89 8.64 1.19
N VAL A 28 12.73 9.28 1.22
CA VAL A 28 12.12 9.94 2.39
C VAL A 28 10.94 9.12 2.87
N SER A 29 10.91 8.83 4.18
CA SER A 29 9.76 8.16 4.80
C SER A 29 8.49 9.00 4.63
N GLU A 30 7.48 8.46 3.96
CA GLU A 30 6.19 9.10 3.73
C GLU A 30 5.06 8.07 3.81
N GLY A 31 4.02 8.39 4.58
CA GLY A 31 2.78 7.64 4.62
C GLY A 31 1.75 8.28 3.70
N PHE A 32 1.09 7.47 2.87
CA PHE A 32 0.04 7.92 1.96
C PHE A 32 -1.12 6.94 1.92
N GLU A 33 -2.27 7.43 1.46
CA GLU A 33 -3.46 6.61 1.29
C GLU A 33 -3.90 6.54 -0.17
N ILE A 34 -4.34 5.36 -0.60
CA ILE A 34 -4.87 5.14 -1.95
C ILE A 34 -6.32 4.69 -1.83
N THR A 35 -7.22 5.42 -2.48
CA THR A 35 -8.62 5.01 -2.61
C THR A 35 -8.88 4.41 -4.00
N HIS A 36 -9.43 3.20 -4.06
CA HIS A 36 -9.83 2.54 -5.31
C HIS A 36 -11.10 1.72 -5.11
N LYS A 37 -12.10 1.94 -5.97
CA LYS A 37 -13.43 1.27 -5.89
C LYS A 37 -14.10 1.36 -4.49
N GLY A 38 -13.82 2.44 -3.77
CA GLY A 38 -14.34 2.67 -2.42
C GLY A 38 -13.56 1.95 -1.31
N TYR A 39 -12.47 1.26 -1.63
CA TYR A 39 -11.53 0.76 -0.63
C TYR A 39 -10.42 1.79 -0.43
N THR A 40 -10.09 2.09 0.82
CA THR A 40 -8.99 2.96 1.21
C THR A 40 -7.87 2.11 1.81
N ILE A 41 -6.69 2.24 1.25
CA ILE A 41 -5.48 1.53 1.67
C ILE A 41 -4.57 2.56 2.31
N PHE A 42 -4.00 2.23 3.46
CA PHE A 42 -2.91 2.99 4.06
C PHE A 42 -1.60 2.31 3.71
N VAL A 43 -0.64 3.09 3.21
CA VAL A 43 0.71 2.63 2.89
C VAL A 43 1.69 3.52 3.63
N ASP A 44 2.57 2.90 4.40
CA ASP A 44 3.67 3.56 5.10
C ASP A 44 4.97 3.16 4.40
N TYR A 45 5.60 4.11 3.72
CA TYR A 45 6.93 3.91 3.17
C TYR A 45 7.96 4.48 4.14
N SER A 46 8.95 3.66 4.48
CA SER A 46 10.02 4.01 5.40
C SER A 46 11.38 3.74 4.76
N ALA A 47 12.06 4.80 4.36
CA ALA A 47 13.45 4.73 3.93
C ALA A 47 14.37 5.03 5.13
N ARG A 48 15.18 4.05 5.53
CA ARG A 48 16.13 4.18 6.64
C ARG A 48 17.51 3.77 6.17
N LEU A 49 18.50 4.62 6.46
CA LEU A 49 19.91 4.25 6.32
C LEU A 49 20.28 3.28 7.44
N CYS A 50 20.55 2.04 7.08
CA CYS A 50 20.96 0.98 8.00
C CYS A 50 22.30 0.43 7.54
N ASN A 51 23.36 0.62 8.34
CA ASN A 51 24.73 0.18 8.01
C ASN A 51 25.26 0.73 6.67
N ASP A 52 25.11 2.04 6.42
CA ASP A 52 25.52 2.71 5.17
C ASP A 52 24.77 2.22 3.90
N GLU A 53 23.80 1.31 4.03
CA GLU A 53 22.88 0.89 2.97
C GLU A 53 21.49 1.50 3.19
N MET A 54 20.91 2.07 2.12
CA MET A 54 19.53 2.56 2.16
C MET A 54 18.58 1.35 2.17
N SER A 55 17.90 1.13 3.29
CA SER A 55 16.88 0.09 3.42
C SER A 55 15.50 0.72 3.27
N GLU A 56 14.75 0.25 2.30
CA GLU A 56 13.42 0.74 1.97
C GLU A 56 12.39 -0.29 2.41
N PHE A 57 11.48 0.11 3.28
CA PHE A 57 10.41 -0.73 3.80
C PHE A 57 9.08 -0.16 3.38
N THR A 58 8.18 -1.00 2.88
CA THR A 58 6.80 -0.60 2.58
C THR A 58 5.87 -1.46 3.40
N GLU A 59 5.07 -0.81 4.24
CA GLU A 59 4.09 -1.44 5.11
C GLU A 59 2.67 -1.01 4.73
N VAL A 60 1.72 -1.94 4.81
CA VAL A 60 0.30 -1.70 4.57
C VAL A 60 -0.43 -1.89 5.89
N PRO A 61 -0.44 -0.87 6.78
CA PRO A 61 -0.95 -1.03 8.14
C PRO A 61 -2.44 -1.38 8.19
N ALA A 62 -3.24 -0.86 7.26
CA ALA A 62 -4.67 -1.14 7.23
C ALA A 62 -5.30 -0.94 5.84
N VAL A 63 -6.36 -1.69 5.58
CA VAL A 63 -7.24 -1.51 4.42
C VAL A 63 -8.68 -1.44 4.89
N TRP A 64 -9.40 -0.44 4.43
CA TRP A 64 -10.79 -0.19 4.81
C TRP A 64 -11.67 -0.28 3.58
N ASP A 65 -12.80 -0.97 3.68
CA ASP A 65 -13.81 -0.95 2.63
C ASP A 65 -14.68 0.32 2.70
N ARG A 66 -15.52 0.49 1.69
CA ARG A 66 -16.44 1.65 1.59
C ARG A 66 -17.45 1.74 2.73
N ALA A 67 -17.66 0.63 3.45
CA ALA A 67 -18.58 0.53 4.58
C ALA A 67 -17.85 0.80 5.92
N GLY A 68 -16.56 1.13 5.88
CA GLY A 68 -15.73 1.37 7.06
C GLY A 68 -15.34 0.08 7.78
N ARG A 69 -15.28 -1.06 7.08
CA ARG A 69 -14.82 -2.34 7.64
C ARG A 69 -13.38 -2.59 7.22
N GLU A 70 -12.57 -2.93 8.21
CA GLU A 70 -11.19 -3.33 7.96
C GLU A 70 -11.12 -4.67 7.21
N CYS A 71 -10.26 -4.73 6.20
CA CYS A 71 -10.07 -5.85 5.28
C CYS A 71 -8.61 -6.35 5.38
N PRO A 72 -8.23 -7.05 6.47
CA PRO A 72 -6.85 -7.49 6.70
C PRO A 72 -6.33 -8.43 5.61
N GLU A 73 -7.20 -9.27 5.03
CA GLU A 73 -6.84 -10.17 3.92
C GLU A 73 -6.29 -9.41 2.68
N ILE A 74 -6.79 -8.18 2.46
CA ILE A 74 -6.36 -7.32 1.36
C ILE A 74 -5.07 -6.61 1.74
N ALA A 75 -4.94 -6.19 3.00
CA ALA A 75 -3.72 -5.60 3.54
C ALA A 75 -2.54 -6.56 3.38
N GLU A 76 -2.71 -7.82 3.80
CA GLU A 76 -1.69 -8.87 3.65
C GLU A 76 -1.35 -9.14 2.17
N ALA A 77 -2.36 -9.19 1.29
CA ALA A 77 -2.11 -9.39 -0.13
C ALA A 77 -1.34 -8.23 -0.76
N LEU A 78 -1.61 -6.99 -0.35
CA LEU A 78 -0.87 -5.80 -0.80
C LEU A 78 0.55 -5.78 -0.22
N GLN A 79 0.71 -6.11 1.07
CA GLN A 79 2.00 -6.23 1.73
C GLN A 79 2.94 -7.19 0.97
N LEU A 80 2.43 -8.36 0.58
CA LEU A 80 3.14 -9.37 -0.20
C LEU A 80 3.44 -8.96 -1.65
N MET A 81 2.75 -7.95 -2.18
CA MET A 81 3.03 -7.42 -3.52
C MET A 81 4.01 -6.25 -3.49
N LEU A 82 4.15 -5.58 -2.35
CA LEU A 82 5.01 -4.41 -2.15
C LEU A 82 6.38 -4.76 -1.56
N ASN A 83 6.55 -5.96 -0.99
CA ASN A 83 7.83 -6.53 -0.54
C ASN A 83 8.20 -7.73 -1.41
#